data_AF-A0AAU4N3S4-F1
#
_entry.id   AF-A0AAU4N3S4-F1
#
_cell.length_a   1.000
_cell.length_b   1.000
_cell.length_c   1.000
_cell.angle_alpha   90.00
_cell.angle_beta   90.00
_cell.angle_gamma   90.00
#
_symmetry.space_group_name_H-M   'P 1'
#
loop_
_entity.id
_entity.type
_entity.pdbx_description
1 polymer ?
#
loop_
_entity_poly.entity_id
_entity_poly.type
_entity_poly.pdbx_seq_one_letter_code
_entity_poly.pdbx_strand_id
1 'polypeptide(L)'
;MHPMVKPALRRAWRERQTVQFGVTPAHAVVVGPVDTATGALLELLDGTRGLPLLREEARVMGMPDGQVDALVRRLSTAGLLDDATTGGPEADALRQRAGALDRLRPDLATLSVVHPEPGGGIRRLTARRAMRVQVRGAGRVGATVAALLSSAGVGRIEVLDGGCTEPWDIAPGGLSAGAVGGRRDTTARQLVRRSAASPSPRQRGRARAASSAASAPTPQSAPAAGGDSAAGGRGAEPGLSLVVVCPRDGLAAYAPDPDGAADWIATGTPHLYAGVIEATGVVGPLVLPGGTACAGCLELDRADHDPGWRRLLAQWRSAGRRSGAVPACDVALATLVAGTTAAHALSFLDGELPTSTGARWETSLPLLDWRSERISPHIDCVCGAHGKSEREHTSDFGPSHETMAG
;
A
#
# COMPACT_ATOMS: atom_id res chain seq x y z
N MET A 1 26.72 -7.36 -8.50
CA MET A 1 25.87 -8.04 -7.51
C MET A 1 26.66 -8.35 -6.27
N HIS A 2 26.09 -8.01 -5.12
CA HIS A 2 26.51 -8.42 -3.79
C HIS A 2 25.41 -9.33 -3.23
N PRO A 3 25.48 -10.65 -3.50
CA PRO A 3 24.38 -11.56 -3.20
C PRO A 3 24.20 -11.73 -1.69
N MET A 4 22.93 -11.70 -1.27
CA MET A 4 22.53 -11.87 0.11
C MET A 4 21.40 -12.89 0.19
N VAL A 5 21.56 -13.95 0.99
CA VAL A 5 20.44 -14.83 1.33
C VAL A 5 19.42 -14.02 2.11
N LYS A 6 18.15 -14.10 1.70
CA LYS A 6 17.07 -13.29 2.30
C LYS A 6 16.96 -13.57 3.79
N PRO A 7 17.23 -12.59 4.67
CA PRO A 7 17.21 -12.80 6.11
C PRO A 7 15.80 -13.02 6.67
N ALA A 8 14.76 -12.69 5.89
CA ALA A 8 13.36 -12.95 6.24
C ALA A 8 13.00 -14.44 6.26
N LEU A 9 13.72 -15.27 5.50
CA LEU A 9 13.46 -16.69 5.41
C LEU A 9 14.30 -17.43 6.45
N ARG A 10 13.63 -18.05 7.43
CA ARG A 10 14.31 -18.93 8.39
C ARG A 10 14.94 -20.11 7.66
N ARG A 11 16.16 -20.47 8.03
CA ARG A 11 16.93 -21.56 7.41
C ARG A 11 17.04 -22.74 8.37
N ALA A 12 16.83 -23.95 7.86
CA ALA A 12 17.05 -25.20 8.60
C ALA A 12 17.51 -26.32 7.67
N TRP A 13 18.37 -27.21 8.15
CA TRP A 13 18.69 -28.46 7.46
C TRP A 13 17.53 -29.43 7.64
N ARG A 14 17.02 -29.97 6.52
CA ARG A 14 15.97 -30.99 6.54
C ARG A 14 16.59 -32.38 6.62
N GLU A 15 17.66 -32.58 5.88
CA GLU A 15 18.48 -33.80 5.87
C GLU A 15 19.96 -33.39 5.70
N ARG A 16 20.86 -34.38 5.56
CA ARG A 16 22.32 -34.14 5.44
C ARG A 16 22.74 -33.30 4.23
N GLN A 17 21.91 -33.21 3.19
CA GLN A 17 22.25 -32.55 1.92
C GLN A 17 21.14 -31.61 1.42
N THR A 18 20.14 -31.30 2.24
CA THR A 18 19.01 -30.46 1.83
C THR A 18 18.73 -29.38 2.88
N VAL A 19 18.58 -28.15 2.40
CA VAL A 19 18.31 -26.98 3.24
C VAL A 19 16.93 -26.43 2.87
N GLN A 20 16.10 -26.22 3.89
CA GLN A 20 14.83 -25.52 3.76
C GLN A 20 15.01 -24.05 4.15
N PHE A 21 14.43 -23.17 3.33
CA PHE A 21 14.28 -21.75 3.58
C PHE A 21 12.79 -21.44 3.73
N GLY A 22 12.41 -20.73 4.79
CA GLY A 22 11.01 -20.44 5.11
C GLY A 22 10.33 -21.51 5.97
N VAL A 23 9.25 -21.08 6.64
CA VAL A 23 8.46 -21.92 7.56
C VAL A 23 7.05 -22.18 7.02
N THR A 24 6.41 -21.17 6.43
CA THR A 24 5.03 -21.28 5.93
C THR A 24 5.02 -21.90 4.53
N PRO A 25 4.02 -22.75 4.20
CA PRO A 25 3.93 -23.37 2.88
C PRO A 25 3.90 -22.38 1.72
N ALA A 26 3.36 -21.18 1.94
CA ALA A 26 3.29 -20.12 0.93
C ALA A 26 4.67 -19.62 0.45
N HIS A 27 5.73 -19.78 1.25
CA HIS A 27 7.05 -19.20 0.99
C HIS A 27 8.21 -20.17 1.21
N ALA A 28 7.95 -21.40 1.67
CA ALA A 28 8.99 -22.36 1.97
C ALA A 28 9.57 -22.96 0.68
N VAL A 29 10.89 -23.01 0.58
CA VAL A 29 11.63 -23.58 -0.55
C VAL A 29 12.69 -24.53 -0.02
N VAL A 30 12.83 -25.70 -0.67
CA VAL A 30 13.86 -26.69 -0.35
C VAL A 30 14.92 -26.69 -1.45
N VAL A 31 16.18 -26.61 -1.05
CA VAL A 31 17.33 -26.61 -1.96
C VAL A 31 18.22 -27.81 -1.65
N GLY A 32 18.56 -28.58 -2.68
CA GLY A 32 19.48 -29.71 -2.62
C GLY A 32 20.08 -30.04 -3.99
N PRO A 33 21.19 -30.79 -4.04
CA PRO A 33 22.06 -31.10 -2.90
C PRO A 33 22.84 -29.85 -2.44
N VAL A 34 23.14 -29.81 -1.14
CA VAL A 34 23.99 -28.82 -0.47
C VAL A 34 24.99 -29.58 0.40
N ASP A 35 26.23 -29.70 -0.09
CA ASP A 35 27.33 -30.28 0.66
C ASP A 35 27.93 -29.29 1.69
N THR A 36 28.93 -29.73 2.44
CA THR A 36 29.58 -28.90 3.47
C THR A 36 30.19 -27.62 2.90
N ALA A 37 30.84 -27.70 1.73
CA ALA A 37 31.47 -26.55 1.07
C ALA A 37 30.42 -25.54 0.59
N THR A 38 29.35 -26.02 -0.05
CA THR A 38 28.20 -25.19 -0.45
C THR A 38 27.52 -24.57 0.77
N GLY A 39 27.39 -25.33 1.86
CA GLY A 39 26.86 -24.86 3.14
C GLY A 39 27.67 -23.71 3.73
N ALA A 40 29.00 -23.81 3.75
CA ALA A 40 29.89 -22.73 4.18
C ALA A 40 29.79 -21.51 3.25
N LEU A 41 29.74 -21.71 1.93
CA LEU A 41 29.57 -20.62 0.96
C LEU A 41 28.25 -19.88 1.16
N LEU A 42 27.15 -20.57 1.50
CA LEU A 42 25.86 -19.94 1.82
C LEU A 42 25.95 -18.94 2.97
N GLU A 43 26.88 -19.13 3.92
CA GLU A 43 27.08 -18.21 5.05
C GLU A 43 27.83 -16.93 4.64
N LEU A 44 28.57 -16.96 3.53
CA LEU A 44 29.25 -15.80 2.96
C LEU A 44 28.33 -14.91 2.10
N LEU A 45 27.14 -15.40 1.75
CA LEU A 45 26.13 -14.66 0.99
C LEU A 45 25.35 -13.72 1.93
N ASP A 46 26.05 -12.75 2.52
CA ASP A 46 25.55 -11.78 3.49
C ASP A 46 25.36 -10.36 2.88
N GLY A 47 25.63 -10.20 1.58
CA GLY A 47 25.58 -8.92 0.88
C GLY A 47 26.80 -8.02 1.06
N THR A 48 27.82 -8.43 1.82
CA THR A 48 29.05 -7.64 2.00
C THR A 48 30.07 -7.89 0.89
N ARG A 49 30.02 -9.07 0.27
CA ARG A 49 30.98 -9.52 -0.76
C ARG A 49 30.37 -9.50 -2.15
N GLY A 50 31.11 -8.99 -3.12
CA GLY A 50 30.77 -9.11 -4.54
C GLY A 50 31.14 -10.49 -5.10
N LEU A 51 30.61 -10.84 -6.28
CA LEU A 51 30.92 -12.11 -6.97
C LEU A 51 32.43 -12.38 -7.16
N PRO A 52 33.31 -11.41 -7.49
CA PRO A 52 34.74 -11.68 -7.63
C PRO A 52 35.38 -12.23 -6.36
N LEU A 53 35.07 -11.63 -5.20
CA LEU A 53 35.59 -12.05 -3.90
C LEU A 53 35.02 -13.42 -3.48
N LEU A 54 33.73 -13.67 -3.75
CA LEU A 54 33.11 -14.97 -3.47
C LEU A 54 33.74 -16.11 -4.27
N ARG A 55 34.17 -15.86 -5.53
CA ARG A 55 34.89 -16.84 -6.35
C ARG A 55 36.28 -17.12 -5.81
N GLU A 56 36.96 -16.12 -5.25
CA GLU A 56 38.26 -16.31 -4.60
C GLU A 56 38.13 -17.17 -3.34
N GLU A 57 37.18 -16.85 -2.46
CA GLU A 57 36.89 -17.63 -1.25
C GLU A 57 36.53 -19.09 -1.57
N ALA A 58 35.69 -19.32 -2.59
CA ALA A 58 35.32 -20.66 -3.02
C ALA A 58 36.55 -21.46 -3.52
N ARG A 59 37.50 -20.82 -4.21
CA ARG A 59 38.74 -21.47 -4.64
C ARG A 59 39.61 -21.87 -3.44
N VAL A 60 39.69 -21.02 -2.41
CA VAL A 60 40.39 -21.33 -1.15
C VAL A 60 39.75 -22.52 -0.44
N MET A 61 38.43 -22.66 -0.54
CA MET A 61 37.68 -23.82 -0.02
C MET A 61 37.80 -25.08 -0.90
N GLY A 62 38.54 -25.04 -2.01
CA GLY A 62 38.71 -26.16 -2.93
C GLY A 62 37.49 -26.46 -3.82
N MET A 63 36.59 -25.49 -4.01
CA MET A 63 35.41 -25.65 -4.87
C MET A 63 35.80 -25.53 -6.35
N PRO A 64 35.22 -26.35 -7.25
CA PRO A 64 35.40 -26.21 -8.69
C PRO A 64 35.00 -24.83 -9.24
N ASP A 65 35.69 -24.41 -10.29
CA ASP A 65 35.36 -23.18 -11.02
C ASP A 65 33.91 -23.22 -11.52
N GLY A 66 33.21 -22.08 -11.41
CA GLY A 66 31.82 -21.92 -11.82
C GLY A 66 30.77 -22.42 -10.83
N GLN A 67 31.15 -23.11 -9.74
CA GLN A 67 30.19 -23.58 -8.73
C GLN A 67 29.49 -22.43 -8.00
N VAL A 68 30.20 -21.32 -7.74
CA VAL A 68 29.64 -20.09 -7.16
C VAL A 68 28.53 -19.52 -8.05
N ASP A 69 28.81 -19.38 -9.35
CA ASP A 69 27.85 -18.84 -10.31
C ASP A 69 26.64 -19.76 -10.47
N ALA A 70 26.86 -21.08 -10.46
CA ALA A 70 25.78 -22.06 -10.47
C ALA A 70 24.90 -21.99 -9.21
N LEU A 71 25.51 -21.84 -8.03
CA LEU A 71 24.79 -21.69 -6.77
C LEU A 71 23.98 -20.38 -6.74
N VAL A 72 24.60 -19.25 -7.08
CA VAL A 72 23.94 -17.95 -7.10
C VAL A 72 22.76 -17.96 -8.07
N ARG A 73 22.93 -18.54 -9.26
CA ARG A 73 21.83 -18.73 -10.21
C ARG A 73 20.72 -19.61 -9.63
N ARG A 74 21.05 -20.77 -9.06
CA ARG A 74 20.07 -21.69 -8.45
C ARG A 74 19.25 -21.00 -7.35
N LEU A 75 19.91 -20.26 -6.46
CA LEU A 75 19.23 -19.56 -5.37
C LEU A 75 18.43 -18.35 -5.86
N SER A 76 18.90 -17.66 -6.91
CA SER A 76 18.15 -16.56 -7.54
C SER A 76 16.88 -17.06 -8.22
N THR A 77 16.96 -18.16 -8.98
CA THR A 77 15.80 -18.82 -9.58
C THR A 77 14.82 -19.32 -8.51
N ALA A 78 15.34 -19.79 -7.37
CA ALA A 78 14.53 -20.19 -6.21
C ALA A 78 13.96 -19.00 -5.42
N GLY A 79 14.27 -17.75 -5.78
CA GLY A 79 13.79 -16.55 -5.07
C GLY A 79 14.39 -16.37 -3.68
N LEU A 80 15.57 -16.94 -3.41
CA LEU A 80 16.22 -16.95 -2.09
C LEU A 80 17.29 -15.88 -1.93
N LEU A 81 17.70 -15.22 -3.02
CA LEU A 81 18.71 -14.16 -3.01
C LEU A 81 18.12 -12.78 -3.20
N ASP A 82 18.72 -11.83 -2.50
CA ASP A 82 18.64 -10.40 -2.76
C ASP A 82 20.02 -9.86 -3.15
N ASP A 83 20.09 -8.60 -3.57
CA ASP A 83 21.34 -7.92 -3.93
C ASP A 83 21.47 -6.59 -3.20
N ALA A 84 22.47 -6.51 -2.32
CA ALA A 84 22.67 -5.37 -1.44
C ALA A 84 22.95 -4.04 -2.18
N THR A 85 23.30 -4.07 -3.48
CA THR A 85 23.63 -2.87 -4.26
C THR A 85 22.57 -2.47 -5.30
N THR A 86 21.45 -3.20 -5.41
CA THR A 86 20.40 -2.90 -6.41
C THR A 86 19.49 -1.73 -6.03
N GLY A 87 18.64 -1.28 -6.95
CA GLY A 87 17.60 -0.26 -6.67
C GLY A 87 17.98 1.18 -7.03
N GLY A 88 19.20 1.41 -7.51
CA GLY A 88 19.63 2.70 -8.08
C GLY A 88 19.79 3.84 -7.06
N PRO A 89 19.93 5.09 -7.55
CA PRO A 89 20.33 6.22 -6.72
C PRO A 89 19.37 6.52 -5.55
N GLU A 90 18.07 6.30 -5.73
CA GLU A 90 17.08 6.51 -4.67
C GLU A 90 17.20 5.48 -3.54
N ALA A 91 17.52 4.24 -3.89
CA ALA A 91 17.79 3.18 -2.91
C ALA A 91 19.09 3.47 -2.16
N ASP A 92 20.14 3.91 -2.85
CA ASP A 92 21.41 4.29 -2.22
C ASP A 92 21.22 5.47 -1.25
N ALA A 93 20.45 6.48 -1.66
CA ALA A 93 20.10 7.60 -0.79
C ALA A 93 19.26 7.17 0.43
N LEU A 94 18.48 6.09 0.33
CA LEU A 94 17.76 5.50 1.46
C LEU A 94 18.70 4.72 2.37
N ARG A 95 19.61 3.90 1.82
CA ARG A 95 20.64 3.16 2.57
C ARG A 95 21.55 4.08 3.38
N GLN A 96 21.93 5.22 2.83
CA GLN A 96 22.74 6.23 3.52
C GLN A 96 22.02 6.87 4.73
N ARG A 97 20.71 6.67 4.87
CA ARG A 97 19.91 7.17 5.99
C ARG A 97 19.60 6.04 6.97
N ALA A 98 20.61 5.60 7.72
CA ALA A 98 20.52 4.46 8.64
C ALA A 98 19.21 4.43 9.44
N GLY A 99 18.87 5.50 10.17
CA GLY A 99 17.66 5.53 11.01
C GLY A 99 16.31 5.45 10.27
N ALA A 100 16.27 5.76 8.96
CA ALA A 100 15.06 5.60 8.15
C ALA A 100 14.93 4.18 7.60
N LEU A 101 16.04 3.61 7.12
CA LEU A 101 16.05 2.23 6.63
C LEU A 101 15.87 1.23 7.77
N ASP A 102 16.42 1.50 8.96
CA ASP A 102 16.27 0.64 10.14
C ASP A 102 14.80 0.46 10.53
N ARG A 103 14.00 1.54 10.45
CA ARG A 103 12.55 1.47 10.71
C ARG A 103 11.79 0.68 9.65
N LEU A 104 12.24 0.73 8.39
CA LEU A 104 11.61 0.04 7.26
C LEU A 104 12.19 -1.35 7.02
N ARG A 105 13.20 -1.78 7.80
CA ARG A 105 13.88 -3.06 7.60
C ARG A 105 12.93 -4.26 7.68
N PRO A 106 11.95 -4.32 8.61
CA PRO A 106 10.97 -5.41 8.62
C PRO A 106 10.09 -5.45 7.36
N ASP A 107 9.62 -4.29 6.90
CA ASP A 107 8.84 -4.16 5.67
C ASP A 107 9.65 -4.56 4.44
N LEU A 108 10.91 -4.10 4.35
CA LEU A 108 11.83 -4.47 3.27
C LEU A 108 12.11 -5.98 3.25
N ALA A 109 12.29 -6.58 4.43
CA ALA A 109 12.47 -8.02 4.56
C ALA A 109 11.24 -8.80 4.10
N THR A 110 10.03 -8.30 4.37
CA THR A 110 8.78 -8.89 3.88
C THR A 110 8.64 -8.73 2.36
N LEU A 111 8.92 -7.54 1.84
CA LEU A 111 8.87 -7.24 0.41
C LEU A 111 9.86 -8.09 -0.39
N SER A 112 11.03 -8.42 0.15
CA SER A 112 11.97 -9.31 -0.55
C SER A 112 11.47 -10.76 -0.61
N VAL A 113 10.59 -11.20 0.29
CA VAL A 113 9.95 -12.53 0.21
C VAL A 113 8.83 -12.53 -0.83
N VAL A 114 7.97 -11.51 -0.80
CA VAL A 114 6.81 -11.41 -1.71
C VAL A 114 7.23 -11.11 -3.14
N HIS A 115 8.32 -10.37 -3.32
CA HIS A 115 8.90 -10.10 -4.62
C HIS A 115 10.27 -10.78 -4.75
N PRO A 116 10.31 -12.00 -5.33
CA PRO A 116 11.42 -12.91 -5.17
C PRO A 116 12.69 -12.47 -5.92
N GLU A 117 12.58 -11.57 -6.90
CA GLU A 117 13.72 -11.15 -7.70
C GLU A 117 14.69 -10.23 -6.92
N PRO A 118 16.01 -10.30 -7.17
CA PRO A 118 16.98 -9.44 -6.52
C PRO A 118 16.68 -7.94 -6.69
N GLY A 119 16.71 -7.21 -5.58
CA GLY A 119 16.35 -5.80 -5.52
C GLY A 119 14.87 -5.51 -5.64
N GLY A 120 14.02 -6.54 -5.70
CA GLY A 120 12.58 -6.38 -5.82
C GLY A 120 12.01 -5.51 -4.71
N GLY A 121 12.27 -5.87 -3.45
CA GLY A 121 11.71 -5.15 -2.33
C GLY A 121 12.16 -3.70 -2.23
N ILE A 122 13.46 -3.43 -2.43
CA ILE A 122 13.99 -2.07 -2.32
C ILE A 122 13.44 -1.15 -3.41
N ARG A 123 13.21 -1.66 -4.63
CA ARG A 123 12.60 -0.89 -5.74
C ARG A 123 11.17 -0.45 -5.43
N ARG A 124 10.34 -1.33 -4.84
CA ARG A 124 8.97 -0.95 -4.42
C ARG A 124 9.02 0.07 -3.29
N LEU A 125 9.88 -0.18 -2.30
CA LEU A 125 10.02 0.72 -1.15
C LEU A 125 10.44 2.13 -1.59
N THR A 126 11.35 2.25 -2.56
CA THR A 126 11.71 3.57 -3.15
C THR A 126 10.58 4.15 -3.98
N ALA A 127 9.89 3.35 -4.79
CA ALA A 127 8.75 3.81 -5.60
C ALA A 127 7.61 4.38 -4.75
N ARG A 128 7.24 3.72 -3.64
CA ARG A 128 6.25 4.21 -2.67
C ARG A 128 6.56 5.62 -2.18
N ARG A 129 7.84 5.98 -2.03
CA ARG A 129 8.27 7.30 -1.55
C ARG A 129 8.04 8.43 -2.56
N ALA A 130 7.84 8.11 -3.84
CA ALA A 130 7.45 9.07 -4.87
C ALA A 130 5.92 9.22 -5.00
N MET A 131 5.15 8.30 -4.41
CA MET A 131 3.70 8.24 -4.56
C MET A 131 2.95 9.20 -3.65
N ARG A 132 1.73 9.54 -4.09
CA ARG A 132 0.82 10.44 -3.37
C ARG A 132 -0.53 9.78 -3.15
N VAL A 133 -0.93 9.66 -1.90
CA VAL A 133 -2.20 9.05 -1.49
C VAL A 133 -3.05 10.09 -0.76
N GLN A 134 -4.34 10.11 -1.06
CA GLN A 134 -5.32 10.88 -0.30
C GLN A 134 -6.16 9.93 0.56
N VAL A 135 -6.38 10.27 1.82
CA VAL A 135 -7.32 9.58 2.71
C VAL A 135 -8.46 10.54 3.04
N ARG A 136 -9.69 10.19 2.65
CA ARG A 136 -10.90 10.97 2.95
C ARG A 136 -11.58 10.40 4.19
N GLY A 137 -11.58 11.17 5.27
CA GLY A 137 -12.06 10.79 6.60
C GLY A 137 -10.92 10.44 7.56
N ALA A 138 -11.00 10.99 8.75
CA ALA A 138 -10.01 10.88 9.83
C ALA A 138 -10.64 10.38 11.13
N GLY A 139 -11.66 9.51 11.02
CA GLY A 139 -12.12 8.69 12.15
C GLY A 139 -11.16 7.53 12.44
N ARG A 140 -11.61 6.56 13.26
CA ARG A 140 -10.77 5.43 13.71
C ARG A 140 -10.14 4.61 12.58
N VAL A 141 -10.87 4.36 11.48
CA VAL A 141 -10.33 3.63 10.32
C VAL A 141 -9.35 4.52 9.54
N GLY A 142 -9.81 5.69 9.08
CA GLY A 142 -9.04 6.55 8.18
C GLY A 142 -7.74 7.09 8.77
N ALA A 143 -7.75 7.51 10.05
CA ALA A 143 -6.54 7.98 10.73
C ALA A 143 -5.48 6.87 10.86
N THR A 144 -5.92 5.66 11.20
CA THR A 144 -5.04 4.49 11.31
C THR A 144 -4.50 4.06 9.94
N VAL A 145 -5.33 4.05 8.88
CA VAL A 145 -4.85 3.81 7.51
C VAL A 145 -3.78 4.83 7.11
N ALA A 146 -4.03 6.11 7.34
CA ALA A 146 -3.06 7.16 7.03
C ALA A 146 -1.74 6.99 7.80
N ALA A 147 -1.80 6.57 9.07
CA ALA A 147 -0.62 6.26 9.86
C ALA A 147 0.15 5.05 9.30
N LEU A 148 -0.55 3.95 8.98
CA LEU A 148 0.06 2.73 8.45
C LEU A 148 0.75 2.97 7.10
N LEU A 149 0.09 3.66 6.17
CA LEU A 149 0.70 4.01 4.88
C LEU A 149 1.96 4.89 5.06
N SER A 150 1.94 5.80 6.03
CA SER A 150 3.09 6.67 6.34
C SER A 150 4.26 5.86 6.89
N SER A 151 3.98 4.96 7.83
CA SER A 151 4.95 4.04 8.41
C SER A 151 5.55 3.10 7.36
N ALA A 152 4.74 2.63 6.40
CA ALA A 152 5.13 1.74 5.31
C ALA A 152 5.90 2.43 4.17
N GLY A 153 6.24 3.72 4.32
CA GLY A 153 7.12 4.44 3.41
C GLY A 153 6.43 5.17 2.26
N VAL A 154 5.10 5.31 2.26
CA VAL A 154 4.41 6.13 1.25
C VAL A 154 4.83 7.60 1.38
N GLY A 155 5.23 8.21 0.27
CA GLY A 155 5.93 9.49 0.27
C GLY A 155 5.12 10.69 0.73
N ARG A 156 3.87 10.77 0.27
CA ARG A 156 2.96 11.86 0.63
C ARG A 156 1.56 11.33 0.88
N ILE A 157 1.04 11.63 2.08
CA ILE A 157 -0.32 11.29 2.48
C ILE A 157 -1.06 12.58 2.82
N GLU A 158 -2.17 12.79 2.12
CA GLU A 158 -3.07 13.93 2.30
C GLU A 158 -4.34 13.45 2.99
N VAL A 159 -4.57 13.89 4.22
CA VAL A 159 -5.81 13.57 4.95
C VAL A 159 -6.80 14.72 4.78
N LEU A 160 -7.98 14.41 4.27
CA LEU A 160 -9.11 15.33 4.12
C LEU A 160 -10.23 14.91 5.06
N ASP A 161 -10.52 15.74 6.06
CA ASP A 161 -11.69 15.59 6.92
C ASP A 161 -12.11 16.97 7.46
N GLY A 162 -13.40 17.13 7.71
CA GLY A 162 -13.97 18.32 8.35
C GLY A 162 -14.16 18.11 9.85
N GLY A 163 -14.43 19.21 10.56
CA GLY A 163 -14.78 19.18 11.99
C GLY A 163 -13.61 18.93 12.95
N CYS A 164 -13.98 18.70 14.21
CA CYS A 164 -13.05 18.50 15.32
C CYS A 164 -12.96 17.04 15.74
N THR A 165 -11.85 16.67 16.35
CA THR A 165 -11.58 15.32 16.85
C THR A 165 -12.41 15.09 18.09
N GLU A 166 -13.24 14.05 18.06
CA GLU A 166 -14.12 13.69 19.17
C GLU A 166 -13.50 12.60 20.06
N PRO A 167 -13.95 12.43 21.32
CA PRO A 167 -13.45 11.38 22.20
C PRO A 167 -13.56 9.96 21.62
N TRP A 168 -14.55 9.69 20.77
CA TRP A 168 -14.75 8.39 20.11
C TRP A 168 -13.95 8.21 18.82
N ASP A 169 -13.22 9.23 18.34
CA ASP A 169 -12.31 9.10 17.20
C ASP A 169 -10.96 8.46 17.61
N ILE A 170 -10.72 8.29 18.91
CA ILE A 170 -9.44 7.81 19.45
C ILE A 170 -9.28 6.30 19.22
N ALA A 171 -8.12 5.90 18.71
CA ALA A 171 -7.78 4.50 18.48
C ALA A 171 -6.27 4.24 18.58
N PRO A 172 -5.84 3.03 18.96
CA PRO A 172 -4.46 2.60 18.80
C PRO A 172 -4.00 2.75 17.34
N GLY A 173 -2.80 3.32 17.12
CA GLY A 173 -2.30 3.61 15.78
C GLY A 173 -3.03 4.75 15.04
N GLY A 174 -4.09 5.32 15.63
CA GLY A 174 -4.87 6.43 15.11
C GLY A 174 -4.65 7.73 15.88
N LEU A 175 -5.69 8.56 15.98
CA LEU A 175 -5.65 9.79 16.78
C LEU A 175 -5.55 9.44 18.27
N SER A 176 -4.78 10.22 19.04
CA SER A 176 -4.60 10.04 20.49
C SER A 176 -5.52 10.95 21.29
N ALA A 177 -5.73 10.65 22.58
CA ALA A 177 -6.57 11.47 23.47
C ALA A 177 -6.18 12.96 23.50
N GLY A 178 -4.89 13.28 23.33
CA GLY A 178 -4.41 14.67 23.25
C GLY A 178 -4.82 15.42 21.96
N ALA A 179 -5.43 14.75 20.99
CA ALA A 179 -5.94 15.35 19.77
C ALA A 179 -7.40 15.85 19.90
N VAL A 180 -8.12 15.45 20.96
CA VAL A 180 -9.53 15.80 21.17
C VAL A 180 -9.72 17.32 21.17
N GLY A 181 -10.77 17.79 20.50
CA GLY A 181 -11.07 19.22 20.30
C GLY A 181 -10.25 19.88 19.17
N GLY A 182 -9.14 19.29 18.74
CA GLY A 182 -8.36 19.78 17.60
C GLY A 182 -9.02 19.47 16.25
N ARG A 183 -8.75 20.30 15.23
CA ARG A 183 -9.22 20.05 13.86
C ARG A 183 -8.71 18.70 13.34
N ARG A 184 -9.62 17.84 12.87
CA ARG A 184 -9.31 16.46 12.46
C ARG A 184 -8.25 16.37 11.37
N ASP A 185 -8.35 17.21 10.34
CA ASP A 185 -7.35 17.26 9.27
C ASP A 185 -5.94 17.60 9.79
N THR A 186 -5.86 18.46 10.80
CA THR A 186 -4.61 18.94 11.37
C THR A 186 -3.99 17.91 12.30
N THR A 187 -4.79 17.29 13.18
CA THR A 187 -4.34 16.22 14.08
C THR A 187 -3.94 14.98 13.30
N ALA A 188 -4.67 14.62 12.24
CA ALA A 188 -4.31 13.53 11.33
C ALA A 188 -3.01 13.82 10.56
N ARG A 189 -2.79 15.04 10.07
CA ARG A 189 -1.49 15.42 9.46
C ARG A 189 -0.33 15.30 10.46
N GLN A 190 -0.54 15.66 11.72
CA GLN A 190 0.47 15.48 12.77
C GLN A 190 0.73 14.00 13.06
N LEU A 191 -0.30 13.15 13.07
CA LEU A 191 -0.17 11.70 13.15
C LEU A 191 0.68 11.16 12.00
N VAL A 192 0.32 11.45 10.75
CA VAL A 192 1.08 11.03 9.55
C VAL A 192 2.56 11.41 9.66
N ARG A 193 2.86 12.65 10.09
CA ARG A 193 4.25 13.11 10.26
C ARG A 193 5.03 12.34 11.33
N ARG A 194 4.37 11.99 12.43
CA ARG A 194 4.98 11.23 13.53
C ARG A 194 5.20 9.75 13.16
N SER A 195 4.30 9.20 12.35
CA SER A 195 4.37 7.82 11.86
C SER A 195 5.43 7.62 10.77
N ALA A 196 5.78 8.67 10.02
CA ALA A 196 6.71 8.57 8.90
C ALA A 196 8.08 8.01 9.32
N ALA A 197 8.57 6.98 8.62
CA ALA A 197 9.92 6.46 8.82
C ALA A 197 11.02 7.47 8.45
N SER A 198 10.71 8.46 7.60
CA SER A 198 11.60 9.57 7.26
C SER A 198 10.82 10.81 6.81
N PRO A 199 11.26 12.04 7.13
CA PRO A 199 10.67 13.26 6.56
C PRO A 199 10.83 13.31 5.04
N SER A 200 9.78 13.75 4.33
CA SER A 200 9.81 13.85 2.86
C SER A 200 10.88 14.84 2.35
N PRO A 201 11.49 14.64 1.16
CA PRO A 201 12.50 15.53 0.60
C PRO A 201 12.03 16.99 0.42
N ARG A 202 10.76 17.21 0.01
CA ARG A 202 10.19 18.55 -0.18
C ARG A 202 9.95 19.31 1.13
N GLN A 203 9.66 18.60 2.23
CA GLN A 203 9.58 19.23 3.56
C GLN A 203 10.94 19.77 4.00
N ARG A 204 12.05 19.14 3.61
CA ARG A 204 13.40 19.70 3.85
C ARG A 204 13.67 20.94 3.01
N GLY A 205 13.22 20.97 1.76
CA GLY A 205 13.33 22.18 0.92
C GLY A 205 12.63 23.38 1.56
N ARG A 206 11.41 23.19 2.07
CA ARG A 206 10.68 24.22 2.82
C ARG A 206 11.25 24.52 4.20
N ALA A 207 11.69 23.52 4.95
CA ALA A 207 12.29 23.72 6.27
C ALA A 207 13.65 24.42 6.19
N ARG A 208 14.48 24.08 5.19
CA ARG A 208 15.75 24.77 4.89
C ARG A 208 15.51 26.21 4.42
N ALA A 209 14.53 26.43 3.56
CA ALA A 209 14.15 27.78 3.13
C ALA A 209 13.58 28.64 4.29
N ALA A 210 12.80 28.03 5.19
CA ALA A 210 12.30 28.70 6.38
C ALA A 210 13.42 28.99 7.41
N SER A 211 14.38 28.08 7.58
CA SER A 211 15.53 28.31 8.46
C SER A 211 16.51 29.34 7.90
N SER A 212 16.67 29.44 6.57
CA SER A 212 17.50 30.48 5.96
C SER A 212 16.82 31.86 5.97
N ALA A 213 15.48 31.90 5.90
CA ALA A 213 14.71 33.14 6.05
C ALA A 213 14.72 33.67 7.49
N ALA A 214 14.85 32.80 8.49
CA ALA A 214 14.96 33.17 9.90
C ALA A 214 16.35 33.73 10.31
N SER A 215 17.31 33.79 9.39
CA SER A 215 18.66 34.36 9.62
C SER A 215 18.91 35.69 8.88
N ALA A 216 17.90 36.25 8.21
CA ALA A 216 18.01 37.57 7.58
C ALA A 216 17.49 38.67 8.53
N PRO A 217 18.23 39.78 8.72
CA PRO A 217 17.73 40.91 9.50
C PRO A 217 16.55 41.57 8.78
N THR A 218 15.51 41.91 9.55
CA THR A 218 14.27 42.54 9.11
C THR A 218 14.53 43.89 8.42
N PRO A 219 14.17 44.09 7.14
CA PRO A 219 14.08 45.43 6.57
C PRO A 219 12.71 46.05 6.91
N GLN A 220 12.73 47.32 7.27
CA GLN A 220 11.55 48.13 7.55
C GLN A 220 10.76 48.46 6.27
N SER A 221 9.46 48.64 6.48
CA SER A 221 8.37 48.79 5.51
C SER A 221 8.46 50.04 4.62
N ALA A 222 8.11 49.91 3.33
CA ALA A 222 7.58 50.98 2.45
C ALA A 222 6.87 50.37 1.22
N PRO A 223 5.99 51.10 0.49
CA PRO A 223 4.69 50.57 0.06
C PRO A 223 4.59 50.06 -1.40
N ALA A 224 3.43 49.46 -1.67
CA ALA A 224 3.03 48.77 -2.89
C ALA A 224 3.04 49.63 -4.16
N ALA A 225 3.52 49.04 -5.26
CA ALA A 225 3.18 49.42 -6.62
C ALA A 225 3.13 48.15 -7.48
N GLY A 226 2.09 48.06 -8.32
CA GLY A 226 1.78 46.89 -9.13
C GLY A 226 2.77 46.64 -10.27
N GLY A 227 2.79 45.39 -10.70
CA GLY A 227 3.53 44.95 -11.87
C GLY A 227 3.25 43.48 -12.11
N ASP A 228 2.44 43.21 -13.14
CA ASP A 228 2.29 41.88 -13.73
C ASP A 228 3.67 41.33 -14.12
N SER A 229 3.99 40.13 -13.63
CA SER A 229 5.05 39.31 -14.19
C SER A 229 4.76 37.84 -13.91
N ALA A 230 4.50 37.15 -15.01
CA ALA A 230 4.46 35.71 -15.14
C ALA A 230 5.81 35.06 -14.76
N ALA A 231 5.76 33.74 -14.61
CA ALA A 231 6.87 32.79 -14.49
C ALA A 231 7.42 32.53 -13.08
N GLY A 232 6.69 31.70 -12.34
CA GLY A 232 7.25 30.78 -11.36
C GLY A 232 6.62 29.42 -11.55
N GLY A 233 7.10 28.65 -12.53
CA GLY A 233 6.60 27.32 -12.86
C GLY A 233 6.61 26.40 -11.64
N ARG A 234 5.48 26.31 -10.95
CA ARG A 234 5.21 25.27 -9.95
C ARG A 234 5.13 23.98 -10.76
N GLY A 235 6.20 23.19 -10.75
CA GLY A 235 6.20 21.87 -11.39
C GLY A 235 4.90 21.15 -11.04
N ALA A 236 4.14 20.76 -12.07
CA ALA A 236 2.81 20.18 -11.94
C ALA A 236 2.83 19.15 -10.82
N GLU A 237 1.92 19.32 -9.86
CA GLU A 237 1.87 18.42 -8.72
C GLU A 237 1.51 17.02 -9.24
N PRO A 238 2.31 15.97 -8.95
CA PRO A 238 2.05 14.63 -9.48
C PRO A 238 0.65 14.18 -9.08
N GLY A 239 -0.07 13.50 -9.97
CA GLY A 239 -1.44 13.02 -9.71
C GLY A 239 -1.52 12.12 -8.48
N LEU A 240 -2.74 11.92 -7.97
CA LEU A 240 -2.98 10.97 -6.88
C LEU A 240 -2.78 9.55 -7.40
N SER A 241 -1.93 8.77 -6.73
CA SER A 241 -1.73 7.35 -7.03
C SER A 241 -2.92 6.52 -6.54
N LEU A 242 -3.54 6.91 -5.43
CA LEU A 242 -4.69 6.24 -4.83
C LEU A 242 -5.47 7.21 -3.93
N VAL A 243 -6.80 7.07 -3.90
CA VAL A 243 -7.65 7.66 -2.87
C VAL A 243 -8.24 6.58 -1.99
N VAL A 244 -8.16 6.72 -0.66
CA VAL A 244 -8.81 5.81 0.28
C VAL A 244 -9.97 6.55 0.95
N VAL A 245 -11.18 6.00 0.85
CA VAL A 245 -12.42 6.61 1.34
C VAL A 245 -12.85 5.91 2.62
N CYS A 246 -12.67 6.59 3.75
CA CYS A 246 -12.90 6.09 5.10
C CYS A 246 -13.93 6.96 5.85
N PRO A 247 -15.22 6.92 5.47
CA PRO A 247 -16.25 7.75 6.09
C PRO A 247 -16.44 7.37 7.56
N ARG A 248 -16.75 8.37 8.38
CA ARG A 248 -16.88 8.19 9.84
C ARG A 248 -18.07 7.36 10.27
N ASP A 249 -19.17 7.45 9.54
CA ASP A 249 -20.42 6.72 9.82
C ASP A 249 -20.44 5.33 9.16
N GLY A 250 -19.40 4.98 8.40
CA GLY A 250 -19.28 3.70 7.67
C GLY A 250 -20.19 3.56 6.46
N LEU A 251 -21.28 4.34 6.39
CA LEU A 251 -22.32 4.15 5.37
C LEU A 251 -21.77 4.37 3.96
N ALA A 252 -20.96 5.41 3.74
CA ALA A 252 -20.36 5.65 2.42
C ALA A 252 -19.25 4.63 2.03
N ALA A 253 -18.85 3.73 2.93
CA ALA A 253 -17.99 2.59 2.57
C ALA A 253 -18.85 1.39 2.13
N TYR A 254 -19.96 1.15 2.83
CA TYR A 254 -20.91 0.06 2.54
C TYR A 254 -21.82 0.36 1.34
N ALA A 255 -22.29 1.59 1.21
CA ALA A 255 -23.12 2.09 0.11
C ALA A 255 -22.56 3.44 -0.39
N PRO A 256 -21.43 3.41 -1.13
CA PRO A 256 -20.79 4.60 -1.66
C PRO A 256 -21.73 5.48 -2.48
N ASP A 257 -21.54 6.79 -2.38
CA ASP A 257 -22.24 7.77 -3.19
C ASP A 257 -21.52 7.93 -4.54
N PRO A 258 -22.17 7.64 -5.69
CA PRO A 258 -21.56 7.78 -7.01
C PRO A 258 -21.03 9.19 -7.28
N ASP A 259 -21.73 10.22 -6.80
CA ASP A 259 -21.36 11.62 -7.02
C ASP A 259 -20.04 11.97 -6.31
N GLY A 260 -19.81 11.38 -5.13
CA GLY A 260 -18.57 11.58 -4.36
C GLY A 260 -17.32 11.06 -5.07
N ALA A 261 -17.49 10.17 -6.06
CA ALA A 261 -16.43 9.58 -6.86
C ALA A 261 -16.37 10.08 -8.31
N ALA A 262 -17.30 10.93 -8.74
CA ALA A 262 -17.42 11.38 -10.14
C ALA A 262 -16.12 11.97 -10.69
N ASP A 263 -15.45 12.85 -9.93
CA ASP A 263 -14.17 13.44 -10.32
C ASP A 263 -13.06 12.39 -10.48
N TRP A 264 -13.02 11.36 -9.62
CA TRP A 264 -12.02 10.31 -9.70
C TRP A 264 -12.27 9.39 -10.90
N ILE A 265 -13.53 9.11 -11.20
CA ILE A 265 -13.90 8.37 -12.40
C ILE A 265 -13.46 9.16 -13.65
N ALA A 266 -13.80 10.45 -13.71
CA ALA A 266 -13.44 11.32 -14.84
C ALA A 266 -11.93 11.47 -15.05
N THR A 267 -11.16 11.52 -13.96
CA THR A 267 -9.69 11.68 -14.00
C THR A 267 -8.92 10.36 -14.05
N GLY A 268 -9.60 9.21 -14.00
CA GLY A 268 -8.94 7.91 -13.95
C GLY A 268 -8.22 7.61 -12.63
N THR A 269 -8.58 8.29 -11.54
CA THR A 269 -7.92 8.12 -10.22
C THR A 269 -8.43 6.84 -9.52
N PRO A 270 -7.54 5.87 -9.22
CA PRO A 270 -7.91 4.68 -8.45
C PRO A 270 -8.39 5.04 -7.04
N HIS A 271 -9.41 4.36 -6.55
CA HIS A 271 -9.94 4.63 -5.21
C HIS A 271 -10.46 3.38 -4.51
N LEU A 272 -10.21 3.29 -3.20
CA LEU A 272 -10.54 2.16 -2.34
C LEU A 272 -11.48 2.62 -1.22
N TYR A 273 -12.61 1.93 -1.04
CA TYR A 273 -13.54 2.18 0.06
C TYR A 273 -13.18 1.31 1.28
N ALA A 274 -13.27 1.88 2.48
CA ALA A 274 -13.11 1.12 3.71
C ALA A 274 -13.88 1.75 4.85
N GLY A 275 -14.41 0.96 5.77
CA GLY A 275 -15.15 1.51 6.91
C GLY A 275 -15.72 0.45 7.81
N VAL A 276 -16.30 0.90 8.91
CA VAL A 276 -17.09 0.07 9.81
C VAL A 276 -18.47 0.71 9.91
N ILE A 277 -19.50 -0.07 9.61
CA ILE A 277 -20.88 0.31 9.83
C ILE A 277 -21.51 -0.73 10.76
N GLU A 278 -22.16 -0.26 11.82
CA GLU A 278 -22.71 -1.13 12.87
C GLU A 278 -21.62 -2.05 13.45
N ALA A 279 -21.75 -3.35 13.24
CA ALA A 279 -20.82 -4.39 13.65
C ALA A 279 -20.07 -5.04 12.46
N THR A 280 -20.10 -4.41 11.29
CA THR A 280 -19.56 -4.94 10.02
C THR A 280 -18.45 -4.05 9.49
N GLY A 281 -17.29 -4.66 9.27
CA GLY A 281 -16.15 -4.06 8.59
C GLY A 281 -16.20 -4.31 7.09
N VAL A 282 -15.85 -3.29 6.30
CA VAL A 282 -15.86 -3.32 4.85
C VAL A 282 -14.50 -2.85 4.32
N VAL A 283 -13.92 -3.59 3.37
CA VAL A 283 -12.77 -3.18 2.56
C VAL A 283 -13.09 -3.47 1.09
N GLY A 284 -13.10 -2.44 0.27
CA GLY A 284 -13.40 -2.55 -1.14
C GLY A 284 -14.81 -2.08 -1.53
N PRO A 285 -15.04 -1.93 -2.85
CA PRO A 285 -14.10 -2.25 -3.92
C PRO A 285 -12.91 -1.29 -3.99
N LEU A 286 -11.75 -1.80 -4.40
CA LEU A 286 -10.74 -1.01 -5.09
C LEU A 286 -11.24 -0.83 -6.53
N VAL A 287 -11.57 0.42 -6.85
CA VAL A 287 -12.10 0.84 -8.13
C VAL A 287 -10.95 1.32 -9.02
N LEU A 288 -10.80 0.67 -10.17
CA LEU A 288 -10.00 1.14 -11.30
C LEU A 288 -10.97 1.73 -12.33
N PRO A 289 -11.03 3.06 -12.50
CA PRO A 289 -11.99 3.70 -13.38
C PRO A 289 -12.00 3.11 -14.80
N GLY A 290 -13.18 2.70 -15.27
CA GLY A 290 -13.37 2.04 -16.55
C GLY A 290 -12.75 0.65 -16.67
N GLY A 291 -12.26 0.03 -15.58
CA GLY A 291 -11.73 -1.33 -15.55
C GLY A 291 -12.47 -2.24 -14.56
N THR A 292 -12.90 -1.72 -13.42
CA THR A 292 -13.70 -2.46 -12.42
C THR A 292 -15.02 -1.76 -12.15
N ALA A 293 -15.96 -2.48 -11.54
CA ALA A 293 -17.20 -1.88 -11.04
C ALA A 293 -16.92 -0.71 -10.08
N CYS A 294 -17.68 0.37 -10.22
CA CYS A 294 -17.60 1.56 -9.38
C CYS A 294 -18.79 1.66 -8.42
N ALA A 295 -18.84 2.74 -7.62
CA ALA A 295 -19.98 3.07 -6.76
C ALA A 295 -21.34 3.07 -7.50
N GLY A 296 -21.36 3.59 -8.73
CA GLY A 296 -22.56 3.60 -9.58
C GLY A 296 -23.01 2.20 -9.99
N CYS A 297 -22.08 1.31 -10.37
CA CYS A 297 -22.41 -0.09 -10.67
C CYS A 297 -23.06 -0.78 -9.47
N LEU A 298 -22.47 -0.59 -8.27
CA LEU A 298 -22.99 -1.18 -7.04
C LEU A 298 -24.36 -0.63 -6.67
N GLU A 299 -24.62 0.66 -6.88
CA GLU A 299 -25.93 1.25 -6.60
C GLU A 299 -27.00 0.74 -7.56
N LEU A 300 -26.69 0.64 -8.85
CA LEU A 300 -27.61 0.13 -9.87
C LEU A 300 -27.93 -1.35 -9.62
N ASP A 301 -26.92 -2.17 -9.41
CA ASP A 301 -27.08 -3.61 -9.12
C ASP A 301 -27.98 -3.83 -7.88
N ARG A 302 -27.77 -3.07 -6.80
CA ARG A 302 -28.65 -3.17 -5.62
C ARG A 302 -30.07 -2.66 -5.87
N ALA A 303 -30.25 -1.65 -6.71
CA ALA A 303 -31.58 -1.14 -7.06
C ALA A 303 -32.37 -2.14 -7.92
N ASP A 304 -31.68 -2.91 -8.77
CA ASP A 304 -32.27 -3.98 -9.56
C ASP A 304 -32.71 -5.16 -8.70
N HIS A 305 -31.92 -5.52 -7.68
CA HIS A 305 -32.23 -6.62 -6.76
C HIS A 305 -33.24 -6.24 -5.65
N ASP A 306 -33.26 -4.98 -5.21
CA ASP A 306 -34.16 -4.47 -4.17
C ASP A 306 -34.80 -3.13 -4.60
N PRO A 307 -36.07 -3.13 -5.04
CA PRO A 307 -36.80 -1.92 -5.39
C PRO A 307 -36.92 -0.89 -4.24
N GLY A 308 -36.82 -1.34 -2.99
CA GLY A 308 -36.84 -0.50 -1.79
C GLY A 308 -35.49 0.17 -1.49
N TRP A 309 -34.40 -0.27 -2.12
CA TRP A 309 -33.03 0.10 -1.79
C TRP A 309 -32.79 1.61 -1.77
N ARG A 310 -33.22 2.31 -2.83
CA ARG A 310 -33.04 3.77 -2.96
C ARG A 310 -33.75 4.53 -1.84
N ARG A 311 -34.94 4.06 -1.44
CA ARG A 311 -35.71 4.66 -0.34
C ARG A 311 -35.05 4.42 1.01
N LEU A 312 -34.47 3.24 1.25
CA LEU A 312 -33.71 2.94 2.46
C LEU A 312 -32.45 3.81 2.56
N LEU A 313 -31.68 3.88 1.48
CA LEU A 313 -30.45 4.66 1.42
C LEU A 313 -30.67 6.15 1.69
N ALA A 314 -31.74 6.72 1.13
CA ALA A 314 -32.14 8.11 1.40
C ALA A 314 -32.50 8.35 2.88
N GLN A 315 -33.16 7.39 3.52
CA GLN A 315 -33.51 7.46 4.94
C GLN A 315 -32.26 7.37 5.83
N TRP A 316 -31.37 6.40 5.58
CA TRP A 316 -30.13 6.24 6.35
C TRP A 316 -29.22 7.48 6.25
N ARG A 317 -29.00 8.01 5.04
CA ARG A 317 -28.22 9.25 4.84
C ARG A 317 -28.84 10.45 5.57
N SER A 318 -30.16 10.52 5.65
CA SER A 318 -30.87 11.61 6.33
C SER A 318 -30.94 11.43 7.85
N ALA A 319 -30.97 10.20 8.34
CA ALA A 319 -30.95 9.89 9.76
C ALA A 319 -29.57 10.21 10.38
N GLY A 320 -28.47 9.80 9.74
CA GLY A 320 -27.12 10.04 10.21
C GLY A 320 -26.80 11.53 10.44
N ARG A 321 -27.27 12.40 9.53
CA ARG A 321 -27.10 13.86 9.67
C ARG A 321 -27.88 14.48 10.83
N ARG A 322 -29.03 13.90 11.20
CA ARG A 322 -29.94 14.46 12.21
C ARG A 322 -29.72 13.90 13.60
N SER A 323 -29.28 12.66 13.70
CA SER A 323 -29.38 11.92 14.96
C SER A 323 -28.33 12.33 16.00
N GLY A 324 -27.23 12.99 15.60
CA GLY A 324 -26.11 13.31 16.50
C GLY A 324 -25.52 12.08 17.22
N ALA A 325 -25.96 10.88 16.86
CA ALA A 325 -25.66 9.64 17.53
C ALA A 325 -24.22 9.24 17.22
N VAL A 326 -23.54 8.71 18.23
CA VAL A 326 -22.19 8.19 18.09
C VAL A 326 -22.25 6.95 17.18
N PRO A 327 -21.60 6.94 16.00
CA PRO A 327 -21.62 5.78 15.13
C PRO A 327 -20.97 4.58 15.80
N ALA A 328 -21.60 3.41 15.67
CA ALA A 328 -20.99 2.15 16.05
C ALA A 328 -19.78 1.87 15.15
N CYS A 329 -18.63 1.66 15.77
CA CYS A 329 -17.37 1.41 15.08
C CYS A 329 -16.43 0.76 16.10
N ASP A 330 -16.59 -0.53 16.39
CA ASP A 330 -15.74 -1.17 17.40
C ASP A 330 -14.23 -0.94 17.12
N VAL A 331 -13.42 -0.70 18.17
CA VAL A 331 -12.02 -0.30 17.99
C VAL A 331 -11.15 -1.44 17.46
N ALA A 332 -11.43 -2.70 17.82
CA ALA A 332 -10.70 -3.85 17.33
C ALA A 332 -11.08 -4.12 15.87
N LEU A 333 -12.38 -4.07 15.54
CA LEU A 333 -12.86 -4.18 14.16
C LEU A 333 -12.31 -3.05 13.27
N ALA A 334 -12.31 -1.81 13.74
CA ALA A 334 -11.75 -0.67 13.01
C ALA A 334 -10.25 -0.83 12.75
N THR A 335 -9.50 -1.37 13.71
CA THR A 335 -8.07 -1.65 13.55
C THR A 335 -7.83 -2.77 12.54
N LEU A 336 -8.63 -3.83 12.59
CA LEU A 336 -8.60 -4.94 11.63
C LEU A 336 -8.86 -4.42 10.20
N VAL A 337 -9.94 -3.66 10.01
CA VAL A 337 -10.31 -3.06 8.71
C VAL A 337 -9.21 -2.11 8.23
N ALA A 338 -8.65 -1.26 9.10
CA ALA A 338 -7.57 -0.36 8.73
C ALA A 338 -6.30 -1.11 8.30
N GLY A 339 -5.94 -2.19 9.00
CA GLY A 339 -4.83 -3.07 8.63
C GLY A 339 -5.02 -3.71 7.26
N THR A 340 -6.17 -4.34 7.01
CA THR A 340 -6.50 -4.94 5.71
C THR A 340 -6.53 -3.90 4.60
N THR A 341 -7.11 -2.73 4.85
CA THR A 341 -7.15 -1.61 3.90
C THR A 341 -5.75 -1.14 3.53
N ALA A 342 -4.87 -0.95 4.53
CA ALA A 342 -3.49 -0.55 4.28
C ALA A 342 -2.73 -1.63 3.51
N ALA A 343 -2.92 -2.93 3.81
CA ALA A 343 -2.30 -4.02 3.06
C ALA A 343 -2.74 -4.04 1.59
N HIS A 344 -4.04 -3.89 1.31
CA HIS A 344 -4.55 -3.81 -0.06
C HIS A 344 -4.06 -2.56 -0.79
N ALA A 345 -4.05 -1.40 -0.12
CA ALA A 345 -3.52 -0.17 -0.69
C ALA A 345 -2.02 -0.28 -1.03
N LEU A 346 -1.21 -0.87 -0.14
CA LEU A 346 0.22 -1.06 -0.38
C LEU A 346 0.48 -2.06 -1.51
N SER A 347 -0.27 -3.16 -1.56
CA SER A 347 -0.21 -4.11 -2.68
C SER A 347 -0.49 -3.41 -4.02
N PHE A 348 -1.51 -2.57 -4.07
CA PHE A 348 -1.81 -1.76 -5.25
C PHE A 348 -0.69 -0.78 -5.61
N LEU A 349 -0.17 -0.05 -4.63
CA LEU A 349 0.94 0.89 -4.83
C LEU A 349 2.24 0.19 -5.25
N ASP A 350 2.41 -1.09 -4.93
CA ASP A 350 3.54 -1.90 -5.35
C ASP A 350 3.41 -2.45 -6.78
N GLY A 351 2.29 -2.18 -7.45
CA GLY A 351 2.00 -2.61 -8.82
C GLY A 351 1.23 -3.91 -8.94
N GLU A 352 0.74 -4.46 -7.83
CA GLU A 352 -0.09 -5.67 -7.81
C GLU A 352 -1.59 -5.31 -7.78
N LEU A 353 -2.47 -6.26 -8.09
CA LEU A 353 -3.90 -6.08 -7.92
C LEU A 353 -4.37 -6.85 -6.68
N PRO A 354 -4.71 -6.17 -5.56
CA PRO A 354 -5.22 -6.85 -4.38
C PRO A 354 -6.57 -7.51 -4.68
N THR A 355 -6.95 -8.47 -3.86
CA THR A 355 -8.23 -9.20 -3.97
C THR A 355 -9.48 -8.33 -3.77
N SER A 356 -9.32 -7.06 -3.39
CA SER A 356 -10.40 -6.06 -3.39
C SER A 356 -10.59 -5.36 -4.73
N THR A 357 -9.77 -5.64 -5.74
CA THR A 357 -9.90 -5.08 -7.10
C THR A 357 -11.21 -5.56 -7.73
N GLY A 358 -12.18 -4.64 -7.85
CA GLY A 358 -13.54 -4.99 -8.29
C GLY A 358 -14.29 -5.94 -7.37
N ALA A 359 -13.89 -6.06 -6.10
CA ALA A 359 -14.53 -6.93 -5.12
C ALA A 359 -14.58 -6.28 -3.74
N ARG A 360 -15.64 -6.56 -2.99
CA ARG A 360 -15.79 -6.14 -1.61
C ARG A 360 -15.42 -7.28 -0.67
N TRP A 361 -14.70 -6.93 0.38
CA TRP A 361 -14.44 -7.78 1.53
C TRP A 361 -15.27 -7.30 2.71
N GLU A 362 -15.99 -8.21 3.34
CA GLU A 362 -16.80 -7.94 4.53
C GLU A 362 -16.44 -8.91 5.66
N THR A 363 -16.52 -8.42 6.89
CA THR A 363 -16.38 -9.24 8.10
C THR A 363 -17.26 -8.65 9.21
N SER A 364 -17.91 -9.49 10.00
CA SER A 364 -18.85 -9.03 11.03
C SER A 364 -18.52 -9.62 12.40
N LEU A 365 -18.68 -8.81 13.44
CA LEU A 365 -18.59 -9.28 14.82
C LEU A 365 -19.77 -10.22 15.16
N PRO A 366 -19.56 -11.18 16.07
CA PRO A 366 -18.32 -11.49 16.78
C PRO A 366 -17.41 -12.49 16.04
N LEU A 367 -17.89 -13.12 14.96
CA LEU A 367 -17.22 -14.28 14.34
C LEU A 367 -16.00 -13.90 13.50
N LEU A 368 -16.02 -12.71 12.90
CA LEU A 368 -14.94 -12.18 12.06
C LEU A 368 -14.61 -13.04 10.83
N ASP A 369 -15.58 -13.77 10.29
CA ASP A 369 -15.44 -14.49 9.02
C ASP A 369 -15.32 -13.50 7.86
N TRP A 370 -14.17 -13.50 7.18
CA TRP A 370 -13.97 -12.68 5.98
C TRP A 370 -14.66 -13.33 4.79
N ARG A 371 -15.54 -12.55 4.14
CA ARG A 371 -16.20 -12.90 2.89
C ARG A 371 -15.74 -11.93 1.81
N SER A 372 -15.54 -12.44 0.61
CA SER A 372 -15.28 -11.63 -0.56
C SER A 372 -16.40 -11.81 -1.58
N GLU A 373 -16.97 -10.70 -2.03
CA GLU A 373 -18.02 -10.63 -3.03
C GLU A 373 -17.51 -9.82 -4.23
N ARG A 374 -17.56 -10.42 -5.41
CA ARG A 374 -17.18 -9.72 -6.64
C ARG A 374 -18.31 -8.80 -7.08
N ILE A 375 -17.98 -7.57 -7.46
CA ILE A 375 -18.96 -6.60 -7.94
C ILE A 375 -18.85 -6.52 -9.46
N SER A 376 -19.94 -6.85 -10.14
CA SER A 376 -20.00 -6.85 -11.61
C SER A 376 -20.21 -5.43 -12.16
N PRO A 377 -19.54 -5.06 -13.27
CA PRO A 377 -19.86 -3.84 -13.99
C PRO A 377 -21.29 -3.86 -14.53
N HIS A 378 -22.11 -2.90 -14.09
CA HIS A 378 -23.50 -2.78 -14.51
C HIS A 378 -23.60 -2.19 -15.93
N ILE A 379 -24.50 -2.74 -16.76
CA ILE A 379 -24.70 -2.33 -18.17
C ILE A 379 -25.09 -0.84 -18.29
N ASP A 380 -25.98 -0.36 -17.43
CA ASP A 380 -26.43 1.04 -17.44
C ASP A 380 -25.46 2.02 -16.75
N CYS A 381 -24.33 1.54 -16.25
CA CYS A 381 -23.37 2.43 -15.59
C CYS A 381 -22.47 3.14 -16.60
N VAL A 382 -22.45 4.47 -16.54
CA VAL A 382 -21.63 5.34 -17.40
C VAL A 382 -20.12 5.32 -17.08
N CYS A 383 -19.68 4.47 -16.14
CA CYS A 383 -18.26 4.41 -15.75
C CYS A 383 -17.35 3.73 -16.78
N GLY A 384 -17.93 3.10 -17.80
CA GLY A 384 -17.20 2.48 -18.91
C GLY A 384 -16.61 1.09 -18.62
N ALA A 385 -16.80 0.53 -17.42
CA ALA A 385 -16.25 -0.78 -17.06
C ALA A 385 -16.94 -1.94 -17.80
N HIS A 386 -18.25 -1.85 -18.06
CA HIS A 386 -19.01 -2.92 -18.75
C HIS A 386 -18.53 -3.15 -20.19
N GLY A 387 -18.32 -2.07 -20.95
CA GLY A 387 -17.87 -2.17 -22.35
C GLY A 387 -16.43 -2.70 -22.52
N LYS A 388 -15.63 -2.80 -21.44
CA LYS A 388 -14.31 -3.45 -21.47
C LYS A 388 -14.35 -4.93 -21.14
N SER A 389 -15.23 -5.37 -20.24
CA SER A 389 -15.41 -6.81 -19.98
C SER A 389 -15.82 -7.58 -21.23
N GLU A 390 -16.68 -7.01 -22.08
CA GLU A 390 -17.10 -7.65 -23.35
C GLU A 390 -15.94 -7.81 -24.36
N ARG A 391 -14.94 -6.92 -24.33
CA ARG A 391 -13.77 -6.99 -25.22
C ARG A 391 -12.77 -8.05 -24.78
N GLU A 392 -12.60 -8.27 -23.48
CA GLU A 392 -11.73 -9.35 -22.96
C GLU A 392 -12.35 -10.73 -23.20
N HIS A 393 -13.68 -10.87 -23.12
CA HIS A 393 -14.37 -12.14 -23.42
C HIS A 393 -14.40 -12.49 -24.92
N THR A 394 -14.23 -11.52 -25.82
CA THR A 394 -14.19 -11.78 -27.27
C THR A 394 -12.79 -12.12 -27.79
N SER A 395 -11.73 -11.84 -27.00
CA SER A 395 -10.34 -12.17 -27.38
C SER A 395 -9.87 -13.57 -27.01
N ASP A 396 -10.67 -14.38 -26.29
CA ASP A 396 -10.22 -15.67 -25.73
C ASP A 396 -10.80 -16.92 -26.41
N PHE A 397 -11.45 -16.79 -27.57
CA PHE A 397 -11.85 -17.95 -28.39
C PHE A 397 -10.80 -18.28 -29.47
N GLY A 398 -9.61 -18.69 -29.03
CA GLY A 398 -8.72 -19.54 -29.82
C GLY A 398 -9.03 -21.00 -29.52
N PRO A 399 -9.18 -21.90 -30.52
CA PRO A 399 -9.66 -23.26 -30.27
C PRO A 399 -8.69 -24.01 -29.36
N SER A 400 -9.21 -24.51 -28.24
CA SER A 400 -8.48 -25.39 -27.32
C SER A 400 -8.16 -26.70 -28.04
N HIS A 401 -6.88 -26.91 -28.36
CA HIS A 401 -6.39 -28.22 -28.76
C HIS A 401 -6.48 -29.17 -27.56
N GLU A 402 -7.40 -30.12 -27.63
CA GLU A 402 -7.40 -31.31 -26.80
C GLU A 402 -6.08 -32.05 -26.99
N THR A 403 -5.30 -32.21 -25.92
CA THR A 403 -4.23 -33.20 -25.87
C THR A 403 -4.64 -34.29 -24.90
N MET A 404 -5.08 -35.41 -25.49
CA MET A 404 -5.28 -36.68 -24.82
C MET A 404 -3.93 -37.41 -24.64
N ALA A 405 -3.95 -38.35 -23.69
CA ALA A 405 -2.97 -39.40 -23.40
C ALA A 405 -1.80 -38.97 -22.49
N GLY A 406 -1.34 -39.80 -21.55
CA GLY A 406 -1.60 -41.23 -21.31
C GLY A 406 -0.46 -41.77 -20.46
#